data_AF-A0AA50ZBF6-F1
#
_entry.id   AF-A0AA50ZBF6-F1
#
_cell.length_a   1.000
_cell.length_b   1.000
_cell.length_c   1.000
_cell.angle_alpha   90.00
_cell.angle_beta   90.00
_cell.angle_gamma   90.00
#
_symmetry.space_group_name_H-M   'P 1'
#
loop_
_entity.id
_entity.type
_entity.pdbx_description
1 polymer ?
#
loop_
_entity_poly.entity_id
_entity_poly.type
_entity_poly.pdbx_seq_one_letter_code
_entity_poly.pdbx_strand_id
1 'polypeptide(L)'
;RYVANVFPHHGYIWNYGALPQTWENPQHVDAGTQARGDNDPIDVLEIGQRVAARGDVLSVKILGTLALIDEGETDWKLLAIDSSDPAADRLNDVADVEKEFPGLLRATVEW
;
A
#
# COMPACT_ATOMS: atom_id res chain seq x y z
N ARG A 1 15.57 12.84 0.73
CA ARG A 1 15.91 11.42 0.98
C ARG A 1 15.58 10.64 -0.28
N TYR A 2 16.38 9.66 -0.66
CA TYR A 2 16.07 8.73 -1.74
C TYR A 2 16.04 7.32 -1.14
N VAL A 3 15.07 6.50 -1.56
CA VAL A 3 15.04 5.07 -1.23
C VAL A 3 16.04 4.35 -2.13
N ALA A 4 16.74 3.35 -1.58
CA ALA A 4 17.72 2.57 -2.32
C ALA A 4 17.03 1.53 -3.21
N ASN A 5 17.71 1.11 -4.28
CA ASN A 5 17.30 -0.07 -5.01
C ASN A 5 17.75 -1.31 -4.24
N VAL A 6 16.82 -2.20 -3.92
CA VAL A 6 17.09 -3.48 -3.26
C VAL A 6 16.76 -4.57 -4.27
N PHE A 7 17.76 -5.30 -4.76
CA PHE A 7 17.55 -6.34 -5.78
C PHE A 7 16.46 -7.33 -5.32
N PRO A 8 15.47 -7.65 -6.19
CA PRO A 8 15.37 -7.34 -7.62
C PRO A 8 14.60 -6.05 -7.96
N HIS A 9 14.22 -5.25 -6.97
CA HIS A 9 13.35 -4.09 -7.10
C HIS A 9 14.08 -2.81 -7.54
N HIS A 10 13.35 -1.93 -8.22
CA HIS A 10 13.83 -0.63 -8.67
C HIS A 10 12.92 0.48 -8.14
N GLY A 11 13.39 1.23 -7.15
CA GLY A 11 12.58 2.21 -6.43
C GLY A 11 11.37 1.58 -5.75
N TYR A 12 10.26 2.33 -5.70
CA TYR A 12 8.96 1.81 -5.30
C TYR A 12 8.38 0.95 -6.42
N ILE A 13 7.83 -0.21 -6.05
CA ILE A 13 7.26 -1.16 -7.01
C ILE A 13 5.73 -0.98 -7.22
N TRP A 14 5.17 0.09 -6.65
CA TRP A 14 3.78 0.57 -6.80
C TRP A 14 3.75 2.09 -6.94
N ASN A 15 2.59 2.63 -7.29
CA ASN A 15 2.31 4.03 -6.98
C ASN A 15 2.05 4.14 -5.47
N TYR A 16 2.91 4.90 -4.77
CA TYR A 16 2.85 5.06 -3.32
C TYR A 16 2.24 6.41 -2.94
N GLY A 17 1.33 6.40 -1.98
CA GLY A 17 0.70 7.61 -1.45
C GLY A 17 -0.08 7.31 -0.17
N ALA A 18 -1.09 8.12 0.13
CA ALA A 18 -1.88 7.98 1.34
C ALA A 18 -3.35 8.38 1.11
N LEU A 19 -4.25 7.96 2.00
CA LEU A 19 -5.64 8.44 1.99
C LEU A 19 -5.76 9.77 2.75
N PRO A 20 -6.33 10.83 2.14
CA PRO A 20 -6.55 12.09 2.86
C PRO A 20 -7.58 11.89 3.98
N GLN A 21 -7.53 12.77 4.99
CA GLN A 21 -8.45 12.75 6.15
C GLN A 21 -8.35 11.47 7.01
N THR A 22 -7.20 10.82 7.00
CA THR A 22 -6.86 9.70 7.88
C THR A 22 -5.66 10.07 8.76
N TRP A 23 -5.46 9.33 9.85
CA TRP A 23 -4.33 9.52 10.74
C TRP A 23 -4.07 8.27 11.60
N GLU A 24 -2.86 7.75 11.50
CA GLU A 24 -2.26 6.73 12.35
C GLU A 24 -1.89 7.36 13.70
N ASN A 25 -2.82 7.38 14.65
CA ASN A 25 -2.64 8.11 15.90
C ASN A 25 -1.50 7.54 16.78
N PRO A 26 -0.42 8.30 17.08
CA PRO A 26 0.72 7.83 17.87
C PRO A 26 0.42 7.67 19.35
N GLN A 27 -0.77 8.06 19.80
CA GLN A 27 -1.24 7.86 21.17
C GLN A 27 -2.10 6.60 21.31
N HIS A 28 -2.48 5.98 20.19
CA HIS A 28 -3.25 4.75 20.15
C HIS A 28 -2.29 3.57 19.99
N VAL A 29 -2.50 2.49 20.77
CA VAL A 29 -1.81 1.22 20.55
C VAL A 29 -2.78 0.31 19.80
N ASP A 30 -2.42 -0.06 18.56
CA ASP A 30 -3.24 -0.95 17.75
C ASP A 30 -3.20 -2.38 18.28
N ALA A 31 -4.35 -3.06 18.27
CA ALA A 31 -4.49 -4.40 18.82
C ALA A 31 -3.86 -5.49 17.93
N GLY A 32 -3.76 -5.28 16.62
CA GLY A 32 -3.18 -6.25 15.69
C GLY A 32 -1.66 -6.24 15.71
N THR A 33 -1.06 -5.07 15.86
CA THR A 33 0.40 -4.85 15.80
C THR A 33 1.05 -4.68 17.17
N GLN A 34 0.29 -4.34 18.21
CA GLN A 34 0.80 -4.00 19.55
C GLN A 34 1.78 -2.81 19.56
N ALA A 35 1.71 -1.97 18.53
CA ALA A 35 2.53 -0.77 18.34
C ALA A 35 1.67 0.49 18.30
N ARG A 36 2.31 1.67 18.35
CA ARG A 36 1.64 2.97 18.21
C ARG A 36 1.65 3.40 16.75
N GLY A 37 0.65 4.14 16.29
CA GLY A 37 0.65 4.70 14.93
C GLY A 37 1.86 5.60 14.66
N ASP A 38 2.30 5.65 13.40
CA ASP A 38 3.46 6.40 12.91
C ASP A 38 3.26 7.93 12.80
N ASN A 39 2.06 8.42 13.19
CA ASN A 39 1.66 9.82 13.17
C ASN A 39 1.39 10.42 11.79
N ASP A 40 1.27 9.60 10.73
CA ASP A 40 0.98 10.05 9.37
C ASP A 40 -0.42 9.61 8.89
N PRO A 41 -0.91 10.11 7.73
CA PRO A 41 -2.08 9.55 7.08
C PRO A 41 -1.81 8.11 6.62
N ILE A 42 -2.84 7.25 6.62
CA ILE A 42 -2.69 5.83 6.28
C ILE A 42 -2.18 5.65 4.85
N ASP A 43 -1.21 4.76 4.67
CA ASP A 43 -0.52 4.55 3.42
C ASP A 43 -1.28 3.67 2.43
N VAL A 44 -1.06 3.92 1.14
CA VAL A 44 -1.70 3.22 0.03
C VAL A 44 -0.67 2.80 -1.01
N LEU A 45 -0.73 1.51 -1.36
CA LEU A 45 0.00 0.87 -2.45
C LEU A 45 -0.98 0.65 -3.60
N GLU A 46 -0.93 1.50 -4.63
CA GLU A 46 -1.79 1.39 -5.80
C GLU A 46 -1.08 0.57 -6.90
N ILE A 47 -1.73 -0.54 -7.31
CA ILE A 47 -1.10 -1.63 -8.08
C ILE A 47 -1.48 -1.65 -9.58
N GLY A 48 -2.19 -0.64 -10.06
CA GLY A 48 -2.61 -0.50 -11.45
C GLY A 48 -1.43 -0.29 -12.40
N GLN A 49 -1.70 -0.45 -13.69
CA GLN A 49 -0.66 -0.41 -14.73
C GLN A 49 -0.13 1.01 -15.02
N ARG A 50 -0.90 2.05 -14.67
CA ARG A 50 -0.53 3.45 -14.91
C ARG A 50 0.54 3.86 -13.90
N VAL A 51 1.63 4.46 -14.35
CA VAL A 51 2.56 5.18 -13.45
C VAL A 51 1.97 6.56 -13.15
N ALA A 52 1.57 6.80 -11.90
CA ALA A 52 0.96 8.06 -11.47
C ALA A 52 2.00 9.18 -11.35
N ALA A 53 1.57 10.42 -11.59
CA ALA A 53 2.40 11.58 -11.30
C ALA A 53 2.28 11.94 -9.81
N ARG A 54 3.36 12.48 -9.22
CA ARG A 54 3.32 12.97 -7.85
C ARG A 54 2.25 14.05 -7.70
N GLY A 55 1.32 13.84 -6.78
CA GLY A 55 0.20 14.76 -6.50
C GLY A 55 -1.08 14.43 -7.27
N ASP A 56 -1.09 13.38 -8.10
CA ASP A 56 -2.33 12.85 -8.66
C ASP A 56 -3.29 12.42 -7.54
N VAL A 57 -4.58 12.69 -7.73
CA VAL A 57 -5.65 12.19 -6.87
C VAL A 57 -6.44 11.16 -7.65
N LEU A 58 -6.34 9.90 -7.23
CA LEU A 58 -6.97 8.76 -7.90
C LEU A 58 -8.18 8.29 -7.11
N SER A 59 -9.22 7.85 -7.81
CA SER A 59 -10.31 7.09 -7.19
C SER A 59 -9.91 5.61 -7.22
N VAL A 60 -9.70 5.03 -6.04
CA VAL A 60 -9.19 3.66 -5.91
C VAL A 60 -10.21 2.74 -5.23
N LYS A 61 -10.12 1.45 -5.54
CA LYS A 61 -10.80 0.38 -4.83
C LYS A 61 -9.82 -0.32 -3.90
N ILE A 62 -10.17 -0.43 -2.62
CA ILE A 62 -9.36 -1.14 -1.62
C ILE A 62 -9.57 -2.64 -1.79
N LEU A 63 -8.46 -3.40 -1.81
CA LEU A 63 -8.43 -4.85 -2.01
C LEU A 63 -7.99 -5.61 -0.76
N GLY A 64 -7.22 -4.96 0.12
CA GLY A 64 -6.69 -5.58 1.33
C GLY A 64 -5.75 -4.65 2.08
N THR A 65 -5.01 -5.20 3.04
CA THR A 65 -4.02 -4.46 3.82
C THR A 65 -2.89 -5.36 4.29
N LEU A 66 -1.71 -4.77 4.48
CA LEU A 66 -0.56 -5.34 5.18
C LEU A 66 -0.34 -4.57 6.48
N ALA A 67 -0.09 -5.30 7.58
CA ALA A 67 0.27 -4.72 8.87
C ALA A 67 1.80 -4.62 8.98
N LEU A 68 2.39 -3.53 8.49
CA LEU A 68 3.82 -3.29 8.66
C LEU A 68 4.07 -2.73 10.07
N ILE A 69 5.18 -3.17 10.67
CA ILE A 69 5.73 -2.52 11.85
C ILE A 69 7.01 -1.83 11.39
N ASP A 70 6.96 -0.52 11.14
CA ASP A 70 8.12 0.26 10.69
C ASP A 70 8.82 0.89 11.90
N GLU A 71 10.08 0.51 12.12
CA GLU A 71 10.89 0.96 13.26
C GLU A 71 10.19 0.89 14.66
N GLY A 72 9.19 0.01 14.82
CA GLY A 72 8.43 -0.18 16.06
C GLY A 72 7.07 0.52 16.10
N GLU A 73 6.64 1.14 15.00
CA GLU A 73 5.38 1.86 14.84
C GLU A 73 4.42 1.06 13.94
N THR A 74 3.12 1.17 14.20
CA THR A 74 2.06 0.65 13.33
C THR A 74 2.02 1.51 12.08
N ASP A 75 2.18 0.86 10.93
CA ASP A 75 2.25 1.50 9.63
C ASP A 75 1.43 0.66 8.63
N TRP A 76 0.12 0.92 8.56
CA TRP A 76 -0.76 0.13 7.70
C TRP A 76 -0.54 0.46 6.23
N LYS A 77 -0.27 -0.56 5.43
CA LYS A 77 -0.19 -0.44 3.97
C LYS A 77 -1.46 -0.97 3.33
N LEU A 78 -2.35 -0.08 2.91
CA LEU A 78 -3.54 -0.47 2.16
C LEU A 78 -3.15 -0.89 0.74
N LEU A 79 -3.68 -2.02 0.28
CA LEU A 79 -3.52 -2.46 -1.09
C LEU A 79 -4.73 -2.00 -1.91
N ALA A 80 -4.50 -1.27 -2.99
CA ALA A 80 -5.57 -0.66 -3.78
C ALA A 80 -5.29 -0.73 -5.29
N ILE A 81 -6.32 -0.52 -6.08
CA ILE A 81 -6.20 -0.34 -7.54
C ILE A 81 -7.02 0.85 -8.00
N ASP A 82 -6.51 1.64 -8.95
CA ASP A 82 -7.27 2.68 -9.65
C ASP A 82 -8.56 2.07 -10.23
N SER A 83 -9.70 2.67 -9.88
CA SER A 83 -11.03 2.24 -10.33
C SER A 83 -11.21 2.29 -11.85
N SER A 84 -10.36 3.05 -12.55
CA SER A 84 -10.33 3.14 -14.01
C SER A 84 -9.36 2.14 -14.67
N ASP A 85 -8.61 1.37 -13.88
CA ASP A 85 -7.70 0.36 -14.41
C ASP A 85 -8.47 -0.79 -15.10
N PRO A 86 -8.05 -1.27 -16.28
CA PRO A 86 -8.71 -2.39 -16.97
C PRO A 86 -8.76 -3.71 -16.18
N ALA A 87 -7.94 -3.87 -15.14
CA ALA A 87 -7.97 -5.01 -14.22
C ALA A 87 -8.90 -4.81 -13.02
N ALA A 88 -9.35 -3.58 -12.76
CA ALA A 88 -10.12 -3.24 -11.56
C ALA A 88 -11.36 -4.14 -11.39
N ASP A 89 -12.13 -4.41 -12.44
CA ASP A 89 -13.34 -5.24 -12.36
C ASP A 89 -13.07 -6.70 -11.93
N ARG A 90 -11.85 -7.21 -12.19
CA ARG A 90 -11.45 -8.58 -11.84
C ARG A 90 -10.86 -8.71 -10.44
N LEU A 91 -10.51 -7.60 -9.80
CA LEU A 91 -9.90 -7.56 -8.48
C LEU A 91 -10.92 -7.07 -7.46
N ASN A 92 -11.50 -7.95 -6.64
CA ASN A 92 -12.49 -7.54 -5.63
C ASN A 92 -12.11 -7.93 -4.20
N ASP A 93 -11.06 -8.71 -4.05
CA ASP A 93 -10.49 -9.10 -2.75
C ASP A 93 -8.98 -9.39 -2.91
N VAL A 94 -8.26 -9.48 -1.80
CA VAL A 94 -6.81 -9.73 -1.78
C VAL A 94 -6.44 -11.04 -2.49
N ALA A 95 -7.32 -12.04 -2.45
CA ALA A 95 -7.11 -13.31 -3.13
C ALA A 95 -7.10 -13.21 -4.65
N ASP A 96 -7.69 -12.16 -5.24
CA ASP A 96 -7.68 -11.93 -6.68
C ASP A 96 -6.35 -11.31 -7.14
N VAL A 97 -5.67 -10.58 -6.25
CA VAL A 97 -4.36 -9.98 -6.55
C VAL A 97 -3.34 -11.05 -6.90
N GLU A 98 -3.28 -12.15 -6.15
CA GLU A 98 -2.35 -13.25 -6.44
C GLU A 98 -2.70 -13.99 -7.75
N LYS A 99 -3.97 -13.97 -8.18
CA LYS A 99 -4.40 -14.59 -9.45
C LYS A 99 -4.03 -13.72 -10.66
N GLU A 100 -4.28 -12.41 -10.58
CA GLU A 100 -4.03 -11.47 -11.68
C GLU A 100 -2.55 -11.02 -11.72
N PHE A 101 -1.91 -10.87 -10.56
CA PHE A 101 -0.54 -10.39 -10.39
C PHE A 101 0.29 -11.37 -9.52
N PRO A 102 0.56 -12.60 -10.03
CA PRO A 102 1.21 -13.63 -9.25
C PRO A 102 2.59 -13.20 -8.72
N GLY A 103 2.81 -13.38 -7.42
CA GLY A 103 4.04 -13.01 -6.73
C GLY A 103 4.13 -11.55 -6.28
N LEU A 104 3.19 -10.66 -6.66
CA LEU A 104 3.20 -9.26 -6.24
C LEU A 104 3.10 -9.12 -4.72
N LEU A 105 2.19 -9.86 -4.08
CA LEU A 105 2.00 -9.79 -2.62
C LEU A 105 3.27 -10.19 -1.86
N ARG A 106 3.96 -11.23 -2.34
CA ARG A 106 5.26 -11.64 -1.76
C ARG A 106 6.31 -10.55 -1.95
N ALA A 107 6.40 -9.97 -3.16
CA ALA A 107 7.31 -8.85 -3.41
C ALA A 107 6.96 -7.62 -2.53
N THR A 108 5.68 -7.39 -2.21
CA THR A 108 5.25 -6.34 -1.28
C THR A 108 5.72 -6.53 0.14
N VAL A 109 5.81 -7.77 0.60
CA VAL A 109 6.34 -8.07 1.94
C VAL A 109 7.87 -8.03 1.96
N GLU A 110 8.53 -8.34 0.83
CA GLU A 110 9.99 -8.32 0.70
C GLU A 110 10.57 -6.91 0.56
N TRP A 111 9.82 -5.99 -0.07
CA TRP A 111 10.19 -4.59 -0.25
C TRP A 111 10.05 -3.80 1.05
#